data_AF-A0A9D4SRW4-F1
#
_entry.id   AF-A0A9D4SRW4-F1
#
_cell.length_a   1.000
_cell.length_b   1.000
_cell.length_c   1.000
_cell.angle_alpha   90.00
_cell.angle_beta   90.00
_cell.angle_gamma   90.00
#
_symmetry.space_group_name_H-M   'P 1'
#
loop_
_entity.id
_entity.type
_entity.pdbx_description
1 polymer ?
#
loop_
_entity_poly.entity_id
_entity_poly.type
_entity_poly.pdbx_seq_one_letter_code
_entity_poly.pdbx_strand_id
1 'polypeptide(L)'
;MDRLLATSELSGIPVTARPADRSQSSVVVQAVDGDYTDEALLAAVTSEVPVIVARRQGASLIRRFASPVPPARVHLFRMAFEVKPSRPRPLQCLRCGRYGLITAACRRLERCLRCGDHHGKDASCTSKVKCCGRPHSADSAECQLWQR
;
A
#
# COMPACT_ATOMS: atom_id res chain seq x y z
N MET A 1 15.24 10.88 19.24
CA MET A 1 14.12 10.01 18.79
C MET A 1 13.29 9.46 19.96
N ASP A 2 13.76 9.60 21.20
CA ASP A 2 13.16 8.96 22.39
C ASP A 2 11.82 9.55 22.84
N ARG A 3 11.55 10.82 22.55
CA ARG A 3 10.27 11.46 22.94
C ARG A 3 9.05 10.79 22.28
N LEU A 4 9.20 10.24 21.07
CA LEU A 4 8.12 9.53 20.38
C LEU A 4 7.86 8.14 20.99
N LEU A 5 8.91 7.42 21.40
CA LEU A 5 8.77 6.10 22.03
C LEU A 5 8.18 6.19 23.45
N ALA A 6 8.37 7.33 24.12
CA ALA A 6 7.76 7.62 25.42
C ALA A 6 6.31 8.17 25.34
N THR A 7 5.77 8.40 24.14
CA THR A 7 4.42 8.95 23.97
C THR A 7 3.37 7.89 24.25
N SER A 8 2.56 8.10 25.29
CA SER A 8 1.43 7.24 25.68
C SER A 8 0.07 7.78 25.24
N GLU A 9 0.01 9.01 24.73
CA GLU A 9 -1.22 9.66 24.30
C GLU A 9 -0.99 10.54 23.06
N LEU A 10 -1.86 10.41 22.06
CA LEU A 10 -1.89 11.28 20.88
C LEU A 10 -3.30 11.84 20.70
N SER A 11 -3.46 13.13 20.95
CA SER A 11 -4.76 13.83 20.83
C SER A 11 -5.89 13.19 21.65
N GLY A 12 -5.65 12.85 22.93
CA GLY A 12 -6.66 12.20 23.77
C GLY A 12 -6.80 10.69 23.56
N ILE A 13 -6.09 10.11 22.58
CA ILE A 13 -6.15 8.68 22.28
C ILE A 13 -4.94 8.00 22.93
N PRO A 14 -5.15 7.02 23.82
CA PRO A 14 -4.05 6.25 24.40
C PRO A 14 -3.36 5.44 23.31
N VAL A 15 -2.02 5.52 23.26
CA VAL A 15 -1.19 4.82 22.28
C VAL A 15 -0.03 4.12 22.96
N THR A 16 0.48 3.07 22.31
CA THR A 16 1.74 2.44 22.70
C THR A 16 2.70 2.55 21.54
N ALA A 17 3.75 3.36 21.72
CA ALA A 17 4.81 3.44 20.74
C ALA A 17 5.73 2.21 20.85
N ARG A 18 6.14 1.67 19.70
CA ARG A 18 7.15 0.61 19.61
C ARG A 18 8.24 1.06 18.64
N PRO A 19 9.50 0.66 18.86
CA PRO A 19 10.53 0.84 17.85
C PRO A 19 10.05 0.23 16.53
N ALA A 20 10.26 0.95 15.43
CA ALA A 20 10.01 0.37 14.12
C ALA A 20 10.93 -0.84 13.95
N ASP A 21 10.35 -2.02 13.78
CA ASP A 21 11.11 -3.22 13.45
C ASP A 21 11.63 -3.07 12.01
N ARG A 22 12.90 -2.67 11.91
CA ARG A 22 13.61 -2.54 10.64
C ARG A 22 14.38 -3.82 10.30
N SER A 23 14.27 -4.89 11.08
CA SER A 23 14.95 -6.16 10.76
C SER A 23 14.33 -6.86 9.56
N GLN A 24 13.14 -6.44 9.14
CA GLN A 24 12.37 -7.07 8.08
C GLN A 24 11.97 -6.07 7.00
N SER A 25 11.86 -6.56 5.77
CA SER A 25 11.40 -5.80 4.61
C SER A 25 10.24 -6.52 3.96
N SER A 26 9.32 -5.76 3.37
CA SER A 26 8.21 -6.30 2.61
C SER A 26 8.28 -5.81 1.17
N VAL A 27 8.13 -6.72 0.22
CA VAL A 27 8.12 -6.41 -1.23
C VAL A 27 6.85 -6.93 -1.89
N VAL A 28 6.58 -6.38 -3.06
CA VAL A 28 5.58 -6.88 -3.99
C VAL A 28 6.29 -7.38 -5.24
N VAL A 29 5.96 -8.61 -5.62
CA VAL A 29 6.31 -9.19 -6.91
C VAL A 29 5.06 -9.13 -7.78
N GLN A 30 5.16 -8.47 -8.93
CA GLN A 30 4.04 -8.32 -9.87
C GLN A 30 4.11 -9.39 -10.96
N ALA A 31 3.00 -9.59 -11.67
CA ALA A 31 2.90 -10.53 -12.80
C ALA A 31 3.19 -11.99 -12.42
N VAL A 32 2.70 -12.40 -11.25
CA VAL A 32 2.70 -13.83 -10.89
C VAL A 32 1.41 -14.44 -11.44
N ASP A 33 1.54 -15.00 -12.64
CA ASP A 33 0.44 -15.70 -13.32
C ASP A 33 0.18 -17.08 -12.69
N GLY A 34 -1.03 -17.62 -12.87
CA GLY A 34 -1.40 -18.98 -12.44
C GLY A 34 -2.00 -19.08 -11.03
N ASP A 35 -2.82 -20.11 -10.83
CA ASP A 35 -3.53 -20.35 -9.56
C ASP A 35 -2.77 -21.26 -8.60
N TYR A 36 -1.76 -20.67 -7.96
CA TYR A 36 -0.96 -21.33 -6.93
C TYR A 36 -1.46 -21.02 -5.52
N THR A 37 -1.40 -21.99 -4.61
CA THR A 37 -1.68 -21.79 -3.18
C THR A 37 -0.55 -21.04 -2.48
N ASP A 38 -0.82 -20.43 -1.33
CA ASP A 38 0.20 -19.70 -0.56
C ASP A 38 1.37 -20.63 -0.15
N GLU A 39 1.09 -21.91 0.15
CA GLU A 39 2.09 -22.92 0.50
C GLU A 39 2.97 -23.30 -0.70
N ALA A 40 2.36 -23.51 -1.88
CA ALA A 40 3.09 -23.78 -3.10
C ALA A 40 3.98 -22.59 -3.48
N LEU A 41 3.45 -21.37 -3.32
CA LEU A 41 4.18 -20.13 -3.54
C LEU A 41 5.29 -19.91 -2.51
N LEU A 42 5.14 -20.35 -1.26
CA LEU A 42 6.19 -20.35 -0.25
C LEU A 42 7.34 -21.27 -0.66
N ALA A 43 7.02 -22.52 -0.99
CA ALA A 43 8.00 -23.54 -1.35
C ALA A 43 8.75 -23.23 -2.66
N ALA A 44 8.09 -22.55 -3.60
CA ALA A 44 8.66 -22.21 -4.90
C ALA A 44 9.59 -20.98 -4.87
N VAL A 45 9.53 -20.15 -3.81
CA VAL A 45 10.36 -18.95 -3.73
C VAL A 45 11.78 -19.34 -3.35
N THR A 46 12.72 -18.98 -4.19
CA THR A 46 14.14 -19.01 -3.87
C THR A 46 14.69 -17.59 -3.91
N SER A 47 15.50 -17.26 -2.91
CA SER A 47 16.02 -15.92 -2.64
C SER A 47 17.31 -16.05 -1.86
N GLU A 48 18.23 -15.10 -2.05
CA GLU A 48 19.46 -14.99 -1.25
C GLU A 48 19.17 -14.67 0.22
N VAL A 49 18.00 -14.07 0.48
CA VAL A 49 17.51 -13.72 1.82
C VAL A 49 16.35 -14.64 2.22
N PRO A 50 16.32 -15.17 3.45
CA PRO A 50 15.20 -15.97 3.95
C PRO A 50 13.85 -15.26 3.85
N VAL A 51 12.86 -15.98 3.33
CA VAL A 51 11.47 -15.53 3.21
C VAL A 51 10.71 -15.96 4.47
N ILE A 52 10.11 -15.00 5.17
CA ILE A 52 9.30 -15.25 6.38
C ILE A 52 7.85 -15.51 5.99
N VAL A 53 7.30 -14.66 5.11
CA VAL A 53 5.89 -14.70 4.73
C VAL A 53 5.75 -14.53 3.23
N ALA A 54 4.75 -15.23 2.71
CA ALA A 54 4.47 -15.27 1.31
C ALA A 54 2.97 -15.44 1.08
N ARG A 55 2.33 -14.42 0.49
CA ARG A 55 0.88 -14.39 0.27
C ARG A 55 0.52 -13.84 -1.10
N ARG A 56 -0.46 -14.45 -1.77
CA ARG A 56 -1.04 -13.94 -3.01
C ARG A 56 -2.07 -12.83 -2.76
N GLN A 57 -2.05 -11.79 -3.59
CA GLN A 57 -3.03 -10.71 -3.62
C GLN A 57 -3.37 -10.36 -5.09
N GLY A 58 -4.39 -11.01 -5.64
CA GLY A 58 -4.72 -10.92 -7.07
C GLY A 58 -3.56 -11.42 -7.94
N ALA A 59 -3.16 -10.62 -8.94
CA ALA A 59 -2.01 -10.90 -9.82
C ALA A 59 -0.65 -10.51 -9.20
N SER A 60 -0.63 -10.13 -7.92
CA SER A 60 0.57 -9.74 -7.19
C SER A 60 0.83 -10.68 -6.04
N LEU A 61 2.10 -10.74 -5.63
CA LEU A 61 2.60 -11.60 -4.58
C LEU A 61 3.33 -10.76 -3.55
N ILE A 62 2.82 -10.71 -2.32
CA ILE A 62 3.47 -10.00 -1.22
C ILE A 62 4.44 -10.95 -0.54
N ARG A 63 5.65 -10.45 -0.25
CA ARG A 63 6.72 -11.20 0.41
C ARG A 63 7.30 -10.39 1.56
N ARG A 64 7.61 -11.08 2.67
CA ARG A 64 8.35 -10.50 3.79
C ARG A 64 9.66 -11.25 3.97
N PHE A 65 10.76 -10.50 4.05
CA PHE A 65 12.12 -11.03 4.24
C PHE A 65 12.61 -10.77 5.65
N ALA A 66 13.45 -11.67 6.15
CA ALA A 66 14.20 -11.50 7.39
C ALA A 66 15.43 -10.56 7.22
N SER A 67 15.27 -9.48 6.46
CA SER A 67 16.31 -8.48 6.22
C SER A 67 15.71 -7.08 6.07
N PRO A 68 16.38 -6.02 6.57
CA PRO A 68 16.04 -4.61 6.29
C PRO A 68 16.03 -4.28 4.80
N VAL A 69 16.93 -4.92 4.04
CA VAL A 69 17.12 -4.67 2.62
C VAL A 69 16.60 -5.90 1.86
N PRO A 70 15.57 -5.74 1.03
CA PRO A 70 15.08 -6.85 0.22
C PRO A 70 16.10 -7.20 -0.87
N PRO A 71 16.16 -8.46 -1.32
CA PRO A 71 16.98 -8.85 -2.48
C PRO A 71 16.50 -8.12 -3.72
N ALA A 72 17.36 -7.80 -4.69
CA ALA A 72 16.92 -7.10 -5.92
C ALA A 72 15.98 -7.96 -6.79
N ARG A 73 16.12 -9.29 -6.68
CA ARG A 73 15.35 -10.27 -7.44
C ARG A 73 14.95 -11.44 -6.56
N VAL A 74 13.84 -12.07 -6.91
CA VAL A 74 13.42 -13.35 -6.35
C VAL A 74 13.14 -14.32 -7.48
N HIS A 75 13.34 -15.60 -7.22
CA HIS A 75 13.04 -16.64 -8.20
C HIS A 75 11.78 -17.39 -7.77
N LEU A 76 10.82 -17.51 -8.68
CA LEU A 76 9.63 -18.35 -8.51
C LEU A 76 9.62 -19.36 -9.65
N PHE A 77 9.52 -20.65 -9.34
CA PHE A 77 9.44 -21.70 -10.37
C PHE A 77 10.54 -21.59 -11.44
N ARG A 78 11.77 -21.23 -11.05
CA ARG A 78 12.95 -20.99 -11.91
C ARG A 78 12.90 -19.72 -12.79
N MET A 79 11.88 -18.88 -12.65
CA MET A 79 11.81 -17.57 -13.31
C MET A 79 12.24 -16.46 -12.34
N ALA A 80 13.02 -15.49 -12.83
CA ALA A 80 13.48 -14.36 -12.04
C ALA A 80 12.49 -13.20 -12.12
N PHE A 81 12.13 -12.63 -10.98
CA PHE A 81 11.25 -11.48 -10.86
C PHE A 81 11.95 -10.33 -10.17
N GLU A 82 11.77 -9.12 -10.69
CA GLU A 82 12.16 -7.90 -10.01
C GLU A 82 11.24 -7.66 -8.82
N VAL A 83 11.83 -7.37 -7.66
CA VAL A 83 11.03 -6.98 -6.49
C VAL A 83 10.92 -5.47 -6.41
N LYS A 84 9.73 -5.00 -6.05
CA LYS A 84 9.52 -3.58 -5.72
C LYS A 84 9.22 -3.46 -4.23
N PRO A 85 9.77 -2.46 -3.52
CA PRO A 85 9.37 -2.18 -2.15
C PRO A 85 7.85 -2.09 -2.05
N SER A 86 7.26 -2.78 -1.09
CA SER A 86 5.82 -2.70 -0.87
C SER A 86 5.46 -1.30 -0.37
N ARG A 87 4.94 -0.46 -1.27
CA ARG A 87 4.36 0.83 -0.92
C ARG A 87 2.88 0.57 -0.57
N PRO A 88 2.50 0.53 0.72
CA PRO A 88 1.09 0.33 1.06
C PRO A 88 0.26 1.45 0.44
N ARG A 89 -0.98 1.14 0.06
CA ARG A 89 -1.93 2.18 -0.33
C ARG A 89 -2.06 3.18 0.82
N PRO A 90 -1.85 4.49 0.58
CA PRO A 90 -1.95 5.49 1.61
C PRO A 90 -3.38 5.50 2.12
N LEU A 91 -3.50 5.78 3.41
CA LEU A 91 -4.82 5.96 3.99
C LEU A 91 -5.55 7.08 3.25
N GLN A 92 -6.63 6.75 2.55
CA GLN A 92 -7.40 7.71 1.77
C GLN A 92 -8.79 7.90 2.39
N CYS A 93 -9.16 9.16 2.61
CA CYS A 93 -10.48 9.50 3.11
C CYS A 93 -11.54 9.19 2.05
N LEU A 94 -12.47 8.29 2.36
CA LEU A 94 -13.54 7.93 1.43
C LEU A 94 -14.55 9.07 1.22
N ARG A 95 -14.59 10.09 2.08
CA ARG A 95 -15.48 11.26 1.92
C ARG A 95 -14.88 12.32 1.00
N CYS A 96 -13.64 12.72 1.23
CA CYS A 96 -13.03 13.86 0.52
C CYS A 96 -11.92 13.49 -0.47
N GLY A 97 -11.55 12.21 -0.57
CA GLY A 97 -10.54 11.68 -1.48
C GLY A 97 -9.08 12.02 -1.13
N ARG A 98 -8.82 12.77 -0.05
CA ARG A 98 -7.46 13.15 0.36
C ARG A 98 -6.78 12.06 1.19
N TYR A 99 -5.46 11.98 1.07
CA TYR A 99 -4.64 11.06 1.85
C TYR A 99 -4.39 11.56 3.29
N GLY A 100 -4.07 10.62 4.19
CA GLY A 100 -3.61 10.88 5.56
C GLY A 100 -4.71 10.96 6.62
N LEU A 101 -5.97 10.65 6.30
CA LEU A 101 -7.06 10.67 7.28
C LEU A 101 -8.16 9.64 6.97
N ILE A 102 -8.74 9.07 8.03
CA ILE A 102 -9.92 8.21 7.95
C ILE A 102 -11.19 9.04 7.76
N THR A 103 -12.24 8.43 7.21
CA THR A 103 -13.55 9.07 7.03
C THR A 103 -14.12 9.66 8.32
N ALA A 104 -13.97 8.97 9.46
CA ALA A 104 -14.48 9.42 10.75
C ALA A 104 -13.84 10.73 11.25
N ALA A 105 -12.58 11.00 10.88
CA ALA A 105 -11.87 12.23 11.25
C ALA A 105 -12.08 13.37 10.23
N CYS A 106 -12.84 13.13 9.16
CA CYS A 106 -13.00 14.09 8.07
C CYS A 106 -14.05 15.16 8.37
N ARG A 107 -13.62 16.43 8.43
CA ARG A 107 -14.50 17.61 8.56
C ARG A 107 -14.81 18.30 7.23
N ARG A 108 -14.35 17.74 6.11
CA ARG A 108 -14.52 18.32 4.76
C ARG A 108 -15.80 17.82 4.12
N LEU A 109 -16.35 18.62 3.21
CA LEU A 109 -17.44 18.23 2.33
C LEU A 109 -17.06 17.02 1.48
N GLU A 110 -18.06 16.22 1.14
CA GLU A 110 -17.91 15.11 0.22
C GLU A 110 -17.48 15.61 -1.17
N ARG A 111 -16.64 14.82 -1.84
CA ARG A 111 -16.14 15.10 -3.19
C ARG A 111 -16.19 13.84 -4.03
N CYS A 112 -16.53 14.00 -5.30
CA CYS A 112 -16.42 12.93 -6.27
C CYS A 112 -14.94 12.51 -6.43
N LEU A 113 -14.63 11.22 -6.37
CA LEU A 113 -13.26 10.74 -6.60
C LEU A 113 -12.83 10.86 -8.07
N ARG A 114 -13.80 10.98 -8.99
CA ARG A 114 -13.54 11.13 -10.42
C ARG A 114 -13.16 12.56 -10.78
N CYS A 115 -14.02 13.53 -10.45
CA CYS A 115 -13.81 14.93 -10.82
C CYS A 115 -13.46 15.84 -9.64
N GLY A 116 -13.64 15.45 -8.38
CA GLY A 116 -13.32 16.30 -7.23
C GLY A 116 -14.36 17.39 -6.91
N ASP A 117 -15.45 17.47 -7.66
CA ASP A 117 -16.56 18.41 -7.42
C ASP A 117 -17.50 17.90 -6.30
N HIS A 118 -18.39 18.77 -5.83
CA HIS A 118 -19.16 18.60 -4.58
C HIS A 118 -20.49 17.85 -4.70
N HIS A 119 -20.68 17.06 -5.75
CA HIS A 119 -21.91 16.30 -5.96
C HIS A 119 -21.88 14.89 -5.32
N GLY A 120 -20.90 14.60 -4.46
CA GLY A 120 -20.77 13.31 -3.78
C GLY A 120 -20.20 12.19 -4.67
N LYS A 121 -20.25 10.96 -4.16
CA LYS A 121 -19.87 9.75 -4.90
C LYS A 121 -20.95 9.26 -5.86
N ASP A 122 -21.34 10.09 -6.83
CA ASP A 122 -22.25 9.63 -7.87
C ASP A 122 -21.52 8.66 -8.81
N ALA A 123 -22.03 7.43 -8.89
CA ALA A 123 -21.58 6.42 -9.85
C ALA A 123 -21.82 6.85 -11.32
N SER A 124 -22.69 7.84 -11.54
CA SER A 124 -23.05 8.41 -12.85
C SER A 124 -22.23 9.66 -13.24
N CYS A 125 -21.15 9.98 -12.52
CA CYS A 125 -20.32 11.14 -12.84
C CYS A 125 -19.71 11.03 -14.26
N THR A 126 -20.24 11.80 -15.22
CA THR A 126 -19.74 11.85 -16.59
C THR A 126 -18.64 12.89 -16.80
N SER A 127 -18.41 13.76 -15.80
CA SER A 127 -17.37 14.79 -15.83
C SER A 127 -15.97 14.21 -16.08
N LYS A 128 -15.12 15.01 -16.72
CA LYS A 128 -13.73 14.65 -17.00
C LYS A 128 -13.01 14.31 -15.71
N VAL A 129 -12.37 13.14 -15.70
CA VAL A 129 -11.59 12.68 -14.56
C VAL A 129 -10.41 13.64 -14.32
N LYS A 130 -10.25 14.10 -13.08
CA LYS A 130 -9.17 15.02 -12.70
C LYS A 130 -8.70 14.75 -11.27
N CYS A 131 -7.40 14.54 -11.12
CA CYS A 131 -6.71 14.52 -9.83
C CYS A 131 -5.30 15.12 -10.01
N CYS A 132 -4.88 15.99 -9.10
CA CYS A 132 -3.58 16.68 -9.16
C CYS A 132 -3.28 17.38 -10.50
N GLY A 133 -4.31 17.83 -11.22
CA GLY A 133 -4.17 18.44 -12.55
C GLY A 133 -3.94 17.45 -13.70
N ARG A 134 -4.06 16.14 -13.46
CA ARG A 134 -3.88 15.06 -14.45
C ARG A 134 -5.15 14.22 -14.63
N PRO A 135 -5.31 13.50 -15.76
CA PRO A 135 -6.52 12.77 -16.09
C PRO A 135 -6.56 11.37 -15.44
N HIS A 136 -6.56 11.31 -14.11
CA HIS A 136 -6.78 10.07 -13.34
C HIS A 136 -7.68 10.35 -12.13
N SER A 137 -8.35 9.31 -11.62
CA SER A 137 -9.22 9.42 -10.43
C SER A 137 -8.38 9.52 -9.15
N ALA A 138 -8.93 10.12 -8.10
CA ALA A 138 -8.18 10.35 -6.86
C ALA A 138 -7.71 9.05 -6.16
N ASP A 139 -8.33 7.92 -6.43
CA ASP A 139 -7.99 6.58 -5.92
C ASP A 139 -7.05 5.78 -6.83
N SER A 140 -6.63 6.36 -7.97
CA SER A 140 -5.71 5.70 -8.91
C SER A 140 -4.29 5.54 -8.34
N ALA A 141 -3.64 4.44 -8.72
CA ALA A 141 -2.22 4.18 -8.46
C ALA A 141 -1.26 5.07 -9.23
N GLU A 142 -1.75 5.78 -10.23
CA GLU A 142 -1.00 6.73 -11.03
C GLU A 142 -0.87 8.10 -10.35
N CYS A 143 -1.54 8.30 -9.21
CA CYS A 143 -1.49 9.55 -8.49
C CYS A 143 -0.09 9.83 -7.97
N GLN A 144 0.53 10.90 -8.48
CA GLN A 144 1.88 11.30 -8.08
C GLN A 144 1.96 11.68 -6.59
N LEU A 145 0.85 12.10 -5.96
CA LEU A 145 0.82 12.33 -4.51
C LEU A 145 0.88 11.03 -3.71
N TRP A 146 0.40 9.90 -4.25
CA TRP A 146 0.63 8.59 -3.65
C TRP A 146 2.05 8.08 -3.95
N GLN A 147 2.54 8.24 -5.17
CA GLN A 147 3.87 7.71 -5.55
C GLN A 147 5.06 8.42 -4.90
N ARG A 148 4.85 9.58 -4.28
CA ARG A 148 5.85 10.27 -3.44
C ARG A 148 6.13 9.48 -2.17
#